data_AF-A0A4Q1VRJ1-F1
#
_entry.id   AF-A0A4Q1VRJ1-F1
#
_cell.length_a   1.000
_cell.length_b   1.000
_cell.length_c   1.000
_cell.angle_alpha   90.00
_cell.angle_beta   90.00
_cell.angle_gamma   90.00
#
_symmetry.space_group_name_H-M   'P 1'
#
loop_
_entity.id
_entity.type
_entity.pdbx_description
1 polymer ?
#
loop_
_entity_poly.entity_id
_entity_poly.type
_entity_poly.pdbx_seq_one_letter_code
_entity_poly.pdbx_strand_id
1 'polypeptide(L)'
;MGRTLILDLNTTCDVVGASRRASDETPYAPDTARHLSRLGWPTPPWLAAAVLVISSMSDAQASTDYTRYLLDARQASVPDHRVSHGMAGRNELAMSSRRVGDDKPIRLVQAVTTDRGEPQQSPELEPRGPEALSCELSNAKHDIALLQGLAQEHDRAEQLEQALAAARRDVDAQTALAAKASDEIAGLKQAAERGRVESQDSLQQQRDRAARLEQALAVAHRDVEIQTTLAARASDEVAQLKQAAESGLVELQKSLQEERDRTSQLEQALAAARRDIDAQTALAATASDDVARLTQAEKAGATEQRQSVQKERERADALAQDLSMARSKIYAYEAQAAKASEEAAQLKQAEASNTASLGQSQQRERERAEQLARDLAKASRELDAQTERASKASEEVVWVKQARERDAAELRGLVQRERERAEGLERNLALALHDNGALAGKNNPAAASQLATTGRAVREEPLAAPRTIQDQPVHDRSVQDKSVQDNDPAIAARSPGDVQVNPDEGVQVARLMARASLLLEQGDIGAARIVLEHVAGTGNARAIFALAETYDPLTLPNFGTYGTRGDATKARDLYARAQAGGIKEAKARFDALGR
;
A
#
# COMPACT_ATOMS: atom_id res chain seq x y z
N MET A 1 21.94 50.15 -2.00
CA MET A 1 23.11 49.39 -1.49
C MET A 1 23.17 48.08 -2.26
N GLY A 2 24.28 47.57 -2.78
CA GLY A 2 25.62 48.19 -2.89
C GLY A 2 26.72 47.13 -2.98
N ARG A 3 27.39 47.04 -4.14
CA ARG A 3 28.54 46.18 -4.50
C ARG A 3 28.27 44.71 -4.89
N THR A 4 28.58 44.43 -6.16
CA THR A 4 29.02 43.16 -6.76
C THR A 4 30.49 42.87 -6.43
N LEU A 5 31.07 41.81 -7.03
CA LEU A 5 32.50 41.40 -7.04
C LEU A 5 32.92 40.56 -5.80
N ILE A 6 33.80 39.55 -5.89
CA ILE A 6 34.46 38.87 -7.03
C ILE A 6 34.78 37.40 -6.68
N LEU A 7 35.21 36.59 -7.66
CA LEU A 7 35.65 35.19 -7.50
C LEU A 7 37.13 35.07 -7.09
N ASP A 8 37.47 33.99 -6.37
CA ASP A 8 38.77 33.27 -6.38
C ASP A 8 38.62 32.03 -5.47
N LEU A 9 39.43 30.98 -5.50
CA LEU A 9 40.06 30.11 -6.51
C LEU A 9 40.86 29.04 -5.71
N ASN A 10 41.18 27.89 -6.30
CA ASN A 10 41.74 26.74 -5.58
C ASN A 10 43.13 26.97 -4.95
N THR A 11 43.43 26.37 -3.79
CA THR A 11 44.68 25.57 -3.67
C THR A 11 44.63 24.46 -2.61
N THR A 12 45.38 23.41 -2.93
CA THR A 12 45.74 22.16 -2.24
C THR A 12 46.13 22.24 -0.75
N CYS A 13 45.94 21.13 -0.04
CA CYS A 13 47.03 20.51 0.75
C CYS A 13 46.76 19.01 1.02
N ASP A 14 47.77 18.16 0.81
CA ASP A 14 47.73 16.72 1.10
C ASP A 14 47.95 16.40 2.59
N VAL A 15 47.40 15.28 3.05
CA VAL A 15 47.96 14.51 4.19
C VAL A 15 48.01 13.04 3.81
N VAL A 16 49.22 12.48 3.81
CA VAL A 16 49.49 11.08 3.49
C VAL A 16 49.22 10.17 4.70
N GLY A 17 48.46 9.10 4.49
CA GLY A 17 48.31 7.98 5.44
C GLY A 17 48.36 6.65 4.69
N ALA A 18 49.35 5.81 4.98
CA ALA A 18 49.66 4.60 4.20
C ALA A 18 49.59 3.31 5.03
N SER A 19 49.66 2.15 4.35
CA SER A 19 49.51 0.77 4.87
C SER A 19 48.06 0.36 5.20
N ARG A 20 47.65 -0.91 5.01
CA ARG A 20 48.39 -2.11 4.52
C ARG A 20 47.45 -3.12 3.85
N ARG A 21 48.01 -4.07 3.08
CA ARG A 21 47.30 -5.26 2.59
C ARG A 21 47.28 -6.37 3.64
N ALA A 22 46.13 -7.03 3.76
CA ALA A 22 45.91 -8.45 4.04
C ALA A 22 44.60 -8.80 3.28
N SER A 23 44.57 -9.71 2.31
CA SER A 23 44.80 -11.17 2.36
C SER A 23 43.58 -11.94 2.87
N ASP A 24 43.05 -12.77 1.97
CA ASP A 24 42.15 -13.91 2.14
C ASP A 24 40.93 -13.79 3.09
N GLU A 25 39.73 -13.90 2.50
CA GLU A 25 38.89 -15.07 2.75
C GLU A 25 37.86 -15.27 1.62
N THR A 26 37.47 -16.52 1.38
CA THR A 26 36.39 -16.89 0.42
C THR A 26 35.16 -17.35 1.18
N PRO A 27 33.97 -17.25 0.58
CA PRO A 27 32.99 -18.32 0.78
C PRO A 27 32.30 -18.78 -0.52
N TYR A 28 32.58 -20.04 -0.85
CA TYR A 28 31.56 -21.08 -1.03
C TYR A 28 30.31 -20.78 -1.90
N ALA A 29 30.28 -21.37 -3.09
CA ALA A 29 29.04 -21.63 -3.81
C ALA A 29 28.47 -23.02 -3.46
N PRO A 30 27.14 -23.20 -3.42
CA PRO A 30 26.50 -24.50 -3.59
C PRO A 30 25.95 -24.64 -5.03
N ASP A 31 26.41 -25.65 -5.77
CA ASP A 31 25.92 -25.99 -7.11
C ASP A 31 24.97 -27.19 -7.05
N THR A 32 23.73 -27.02 -7.53
CA THR A 32 22.82 -28.13 -7.88
C THR A 32 21.94 -27.77 -9.08
N ALA A 33 22.46 -27.91 -10.29
CA ALA A 33 21.63 -27.88 -11.50
C ALA A 33 20.72 -29.13 -11.63
N ARG A 34 19.43 -28.95 -11.97
CA ARG A 34 18.60 -30.01 -12.61
C ARG A 34 17.64 -29.46 -13.67
N HIS A 35 18.00 -29.73 -14.93
CA HIS A 35 17.13 -30.03 -16.08
C HIS A 35 15.78 -29.30 -16.22
N LEU A 36 15.75 -28.29 -17.09
CA LEU A 36 14.55 -27.96 -17.88
C LEU A 36 14.64 -28.66 -19.24
N SER A 37 13.68 -29.55 -19.52
CA SER A 37 13.61 -30.29 -20.78
C SER A 37 13.16 -29.40 -21.93
N ARG A 38 13.98 -29.27 -22.99
CA ARG A 38 13.55 -28.64 -24.25
C ARG A 38 12.64 -29.58 -25.02
N LEU A 39 11.38 -29.19 -25.22
CA LEU A 39 10.49 -29.82 -26.20
C LEU A 39 10.86 -29.30 -27.60
N GLY A 40 11.39 -30.19 -28.46
CA GLY A 40 11.66 -29.89 -29.86
C GLY A 40 10.41 -30.03 -30.72
N TRP A 41 10.25 -29.14 -31.70
CA TRP A 41 9.27 -29.28 -32.79
C TRP A 41 10.02 -29.60 -34.09
N PRO A 42 9.55 -30.54 -34.93
CA PRO A 42 10.22 -30.89 -36.17
C PRO A 42 9.85 -29.96 -37.33
N THR A 43 10.84 -29.38 -38.00
CA THR A 43 10.70 -28.76 -39.32
C THR A 43 11.32 -29.66 -40.41
N PRO A 44 10.68 -29.84 -41.58
CA PRO A 44 11.13 -30.79 -42.60
C PRO A 44 12.33 -30.26 -43.42
N PRO A 45 13.30 -31.11 -43.80
CA PRO A 45 14.54 -30.66 -44.43
C PRO A 45 14.47 -30.59 -45.97
N TRP A 46 14.50 -29.39 -46.54
CA TRP A 46 15.01 -29.13 -47.88
C TRP A 46 15.57 -27.69 -47.97
N LEU A 47 16.52 -27.46 -48.89
CA LEU A 47 17.35 -26.24 -49.06
C LEU A 47 18.46 -26.02 -48.02
N ALA A 48 19.61 -26.66 -48.25
CA ALA A 48 20.89 -26.34 -47.62
C ALA A 48 22.04 -26.36 -48.65
N ALA A 49 22.07 -25.36 -49.54
CA ALA A 49 23.15 -25.06 -50.48
C ALA A 49 22.95 -23.63 -51.05
N ALA A 50 23.96 -22.78 -51.22
CA ALA A 50 25.33 -22.80 -50.70
C ALA A 50 25.88 -21.36 -50.62
N VAL A 51 26.67 -21.03 -49.59
CA VAL A 51 27.42 -19.75 -49.49
C VAL A 51 28.76 -19.98 -48.78
N LEU A 52 29.86 -20.00 -49.55
CA LEU A 52 31.21 -19.58 -49.14
C LEU A 52 32.12 -19.51 -50.39
N VAL A 53 33.33 -18.92 -50.26
CA VAL A 53 34.40 -18.81 -51.29
C VAL A 53 34.07 -17.83 -52.43
N ILE A 54 34.85 -16.77 -52.73
CA ILE A 54 36.03 -16.16 -52.07
C ILE A 54 35.95 -14.63 -52.29
N SER A 55 36.45 -13.84 -51.34
CA SER A 55 36.80 -12.42 -51.56
C SER A 55 38.28 -12.20 -51.31
N SER A 56 39.07 -11.94 -52.35
CA SER A 56 40.49 -11.56 -52.19
C SER A 56 41.08 -10.92 -53.45
N MET A 57 41.92 -9.90 -53.24
CA MET A 57 42.88 -9.30 -54.18
C MET A 57 42.33 -8.42 -55.31
N SER A 58 42.10 -7.14 -54.97
CA SER A 58 42.67 -6.07 -55.78
C SER A 58 44.14 -5.90 -55.39
N ASP A 59 45.04 -5.84 -56.38
CA ASP A 59 46.12 -4.83 -56.51
C ASP A 59 47.29 -5.34 -57.38
N ALA A 60 47.37 -4.82 -58.60
CA ALA A 60 48.58 -4.77 -59.41
C ALA A 60 48.44 -3.58 -60.38
N GLN A 61 49.44 -2.70 -60.44
CA GLN A 61 49.37 -1.42 -61.16
C GLN A 61 50.12 -1.46 -62.50
N ALA A 62 49.69 -0.57 -63.41
CA ALA A 62 50.48 0.11 -64.44
C ALA A 62 51.38 -0.70 -65.42
N SER A 63 51.09 -0.55 -66.72
CA SER A 63 51.97 0.27 -67.58
C SER A 63 51.20 0.80 -68.79
N THR A 64 51.46 2.03 -69.18
CA THR A 64 51.08 2.58 -70.50
C THR A 64 52.14 2.27 -71.56
N ASP A 65 51.87 2.72 -72.77
CA ASP A 65 52.82 3.01 -73.86
C ASP A 65 53.47 1.83 -74.61
N TYR A 66 52.84 1.46 -75.72
CA TYR A 66 53.58 1.45 -76.99
C TYR A 66 52.81 2.18 -78.09
N THR A 67 53.52 2.79 -79.04
CA THR A 67 53.04 3.96 -79.80
C THR A 67 53.01 3.75 -81.33
N ARG A 68 52.36 4.72 -82.02
CA ARG A 68 52.36 5.00 -83.48
C ARG A 68 51.54 4.02 -84.34
N TYR A 69 50.66 4.50 -85.23
CA TYR A 69 51.06 5.28 -86.41
C TYR A 69 49.97 6.27 -86.91
N LEU A 70 50.41 7.47 -87.35
CA LEU A 70 49.75 8.54 -88.14
C LEU A 70 48.28 8.94 -87.79
N LEU A 71 47.96 10.19 -87.40
CA LEU A 71 48.29 11.54 -87.92
C LEU A 71 47.48 11.99 -89.16
N ASP A 72 46.33 12.62 -88.84
CA ASP A 72 45.72 13.81 -89.45
C ASP A 72 45.78 14.06 -90.98
N ALA A 73 44.59 14.14 -91.59
CA ALA A 73 44.36 14.71 -92.92
C ALA A 73 43.01 15.47 -93.01
N ARG A 74 42.91 16.59 -92.29
CA ARG A 74 42.07 17.80 -92.53
C ARG A 74 40.85 17.77 -93.48
N GLN A 75 39.79 18.42 -92.99
CA GLN A 75 38.59 18.92 -93.68
C GLN A 75 38.86 19.71 -94.99
N ALA A 76 37.98 19.56 -96.01
CA ALA A 76 37.76 20.57 -97.07
C ALA A 76 36.40 20.41 -97.83
N SER A 77 35.88 21.54 -98.32
CA SER A 77 34.98 21.75 -99.49
C SER A 77 33.68 20.93 -99.69
N VAL A 78 32.58 21.56 -99.28
CA VAL A 78 31.30 21.74 -100.03
C VAL A 78 31.55 22.67 -101.26
N PRO A 79 30.78 22.74 -102.41
CA PRO A 79 29.38 22.33 -102.66
C PRO A 79 29.02 21.68 -104.05
N ASP A 80 27.71 21.41 -104.22
CA ASP A 80 26.82 21.67 -105.39
C ASP A 80 26.64 20.74 -106.64
N HIS A 81 25.46 20.95 -107.25
CA HIS A 81 24.91 20.54 -108.55
C HIS A 81 25.83 19.90 -109.63
N ARG A 82 25.35 18.80 -110.25
CA ARG A 82 24.53 18.87 -111.49
C ARG A 82 23.95 17.52 -111.96
N VAL A 83 22.70 17.56 -112.43
CA VAL A 83 22.22 16.66 -113.49
C VAL A 83 22.72 17.21 -114.84
N SER A 84 23.10 16.36 -115.79
CA SER A 84 23.34 16.80 -117.18
C SER A 84 23.07 15.68 -118.21
N HIS A 85 22.39 16.05 -119.29
CA HIS A 85 22.25 15.24 -120.51
C HIS A 85 23.58 15.14 -121.28
N GLY A 86 23.72 14.13 -122.14
CA GLY A 86 24.91 13.95 -122.98
C GLY A 86 24.97 12.58 -123.68
N MET A 87 23.92 12.14 -124.37
CA MET A 87 23.61 12.42 -125.79
C MET A 87 24.40 11.63 -126.85
N ALA A 88 23.62 11.01 -127.75
CA ALA A 88 23.82 10.85 -129.19
C ALA A 88 24.89 9.88 -129.75
N GLY A 89 24.37 8.85 -130.43
CA GLY A 89 24.83 8.51 -131.78
C GLY A 89 25.38 7.09 -131.99
N ARG A 90 25.39 6.57 -133.22
CA ARG A 90 24.63 6.97 -134.43
C ARG A 90 24.74 5.84 -135.47
N ASN A 91 23.66 5.49 -136.17
CA ASN A 91 23.59 5.42 -137.64
C ASN A 91 22.30 4.76 -138.14
N GLU A 92 21.89 5.20 -139.33
CA GLU A 92 20.82 4.63 -140.14
C GLU A 92 21.38 3.62 -141.15
N LEU A 93 20.49 2.86 -141.81
CA LEU A 93 20.54 2.22 -143.16
C LEU A 93 19.59 1.01 -143.09
N ALA A 94 18.36 1.01 -143.62
CA ALA A 94 17.89 1.25 -145.00
C ALA A 94 18.10 0.06 -145.97
N MET A 95 17.10 -0.16 -146.83
CA MET A 95 17.08 -1.02 -148.04
C MET A 95 17.00 -2.56 -147.91
N SER A 96 15.76 -3.05 -147.81
CA SER A 96 15.12 -3.98 -148.78
C SER A 96 15.91 -5.09 -149.51
N SER A 97 15.52 -6.35 -149.29
CA SER A 97 15.37 -7.40 -150.33
C SER A 97 14.41 -8.50 -149.84
N ARG A 98 13.26 -8.72 -150.50
CA ARG A 98 13.02 -9.59 -151.68
C ARG A 98 13.11 -11.11 -151.43
N ARG A 99 11.97 -11.69 -151.02
CA ARG A 99 11.37 -12.99 -151.42
C ARG A 99 9.85 -12.81 -151.26
N VAL A 100 8.94 -12.92 -152.25
CA VAL A 100 8.88 -13.56 -153.58
C VAL A 100 8.87 -15.09 -153.50
N GLY A 101 7.93 -15.75 -154.21
CA GLY A 101 7.40 -17.08 -153.89
C GLY A 101 6.19 -16.95 -152.94
N ASP A 102 5.00 -16.50 -153.36
CA ASP A 102 4.13 -16.91 -154.48
C ASP A 102 3.52 -18.31 -154.31
N ASP A 103 2.22 -18.37 -154.04
CA ASP A 103 1.40 -19.55 -154.29
C ASP A 103 -0.08 -19.19 -154.56
N LYS A 104 -0.44 -19.12 -155.85
CA LYS A 104 -1.81 -18.96 -156.34
C LYS A 104 -1.95 -19.67 -157.70
N PRO A 105 -2.75 -20.73 -157.83
CA PRO A 105 -2.79 -21.52 -159.06
C PRO A 105 -3.57 -20.80 -160.17
N ILE A 106 -2.86 -20.31 -161.19
CA ILE A 106 -3.47 -19.85 -162.45
C ILE A 106 -3.75 -21.09 -163.32
N ARG A 107 -5.04 -21.40 -163.52
CA ARG A 107 -5.46 -22.30 -164.60
C ARG A 107 -5.31 -21.57 -165.94
N LEU A 108 -4.44 -22.07 -166.81
CA LEU A 108 -4.44 -21.69 -168.23
C LEU A 108 -4.56 -22.95 -169.10
N VAL A 109 -5.41 -22.83 -170.11
CA VAL A 109 -6.02 -23.94 -170.87
C VAL A 109 -4.99 -24.67 -171.75
N GLN A 110 -5.11 -25.99 -171.84
CA GLN A 110 -4.33 -26.82 -172.76
C GLN A 110 -4.63 -26.43 -174.22
N ALA A 111 -3.59 -26.15 -175.00
CA ALA A 111 -3.73 -26.02 -176.45
C ALA A 111 -4.00 -27.40 -177.10
N VAL A 112 -4.89 -27.41 -178.09
CA VAL A 112 -5.48 -28.62 -178.71
C VAL A 112 -4.44 -29.47 -179.47
N THR A 113 -4.59 -30.79 -179.38
CA THR A 113 -3.88 -31.77 -180.21
C THR A 113 -4.60 -32.03 -181.55
N THR A 114 -4.06 -31.49 -182.63
CA THR A 114 -4.25 -31.84 -184.06
C THR A 114 -3.02 -31.29 -184.80
N ASP A 115 -2.43 -31.90 -185.83
CA ASP A 115 -2.86 -32.98 -186.73
C ASP A 115 -1.66 -33.95 -186.93
N ARG A 116 -1.81 -35.28 -186.92
CA ARG A 116 -2.09 -36.13 -188.10
C ARG A 116 -1.26 -35.74 -189.33
N GLY A 117 -0.27 -36.56 -189.67
CA GLY A 117 0.69 -36.25 -190.74
C GLY A 117 0.34 -36.84 -192.11
N GLU A 118 1.27 -36.67 -193.04
CA GLU A 118 1.41 -37.45 -194.28
C GLU A 118 2.90 -37.79 -194.49
N PRO A 119 3.25 -38.95 -195.09
CA PRO A 119 4.64 -39.34 -195.35
C PRO A 119 5.04 -38.99 -196.79
N GLN A 120 6.15 -38.25 -196.98
CA GLN A 120 6.69 -38.00 -198.33
C GLN A 120 8.15 -38.41 -198.47
N GLN A 121 8.30 -39.57 -199.15
CA GLN A 121 9.27 -39.84 -200.21
C GLN A 121 10.76 -39.72 -199.87
N SER A 122 11.41 -40.89 -199.79
CA SER A 122 12.79 -41.04 -200.26
C SER A 122 12.81 -40.98 -201.80
N PRO A 123 13.69 -40.19 -202.42
CA PRO A 123 14.22 -40.47 -203.74
C PRO A 123 15.68 -40.95 -203.66
N GLU A 124 15.93 -41.97 -204.46
CA GLU A 124 17.20 -42.45 -205.06
C GLU A 124 18.53 -41.80 -204.67
N LEU A 125 19.44 -42.67 -204.20
CA LEU A 125 20.89 -42.47 -204.27
C LEU A 125 21.34 -42.43 -205.74
N GLU A 126 22.01 -41.35 -206.14
CA GLU A 126 23.06 -41.30 -207.17
C GLU A 126 23.97 -40.07 -206.87
N PRO A 127 25.19 -39.97 -207.42
CA PRO A 127 26.35 -39.63 -206.59
C PRO A 127 26.59 -38.12 -206.35
N ARG A 128 26.65 -37.75 -205.07
CA ARG A 128 27.39 -36.56 -204.62
C ARG A 128 28.90 -36.83 -204.70
N GLY A 129 29.65 -35.87 -205.24
CA GLY A 129 31.12 -35.89 -205.23
C GLY A 129 31.72 -35.83 -203.81
N PRO A 130 32.98 -36.25 -203.64
CA PRO A 130 33.60 -36.47 -202.32
C PRO A 130 33.72 -35.22 -201.43
N GLU A 131 33.67 -34.02 -202.02
CA GLU A 131 33.80 -32.74 -201.31
C GLU A 131 32.61 -32.45 -200.39
N ALA A 132 31.39 -32.84 -200.77
CA ALA A 132 30.18 -32.60 -199.97
C ALA A 132 30.23 -33.36 -198.63
N LEU A 133 30.66 -34.62 -198.67
CA LEU A 133 30.82 -35.47 -197.48
C LEU A 133 31.91 -34.94 -196.53
N SER A 134 32.90 -34.23 -197.05
CA SER A 134 33.95 -33.59 -196.23
C SER A 134 33.39 -32.44 -195.38
N CYS A 135 32.55 -31.58 -195.96
CA CYS A 135 31.85 -30.52 -195.24
C CYS A 135 30.86 -31.08 -194.20
N GLU A 136 30.07 -32.08 -194.57
CA GLU A 136 29.11 -32.72 -193.66
C GLU A 136 29.81 -33.41 -192.47
N LEU A 137 30.95 -34.07 -192.71
CA LEU A 137 31.81 -34.63 -191.66
C LEU A 137 32.45 -33.55 -190.78
N SER A 138 32.82 -32.39 -191.35
CA SER A 138 33.38 -31.27 -190.59
C SER A 138 32.34 -30.62 -189.68
N ASN A 139 31.12 -30.43 -190.17
CA ASN A 139 30.01 -29.90 -189.38
C ASN A 139 29.64 -30.87 -188.24
N ALA A 140 29.46 -32.16 -188.54
CA ALA A 140 29.17 -33.17 -187.51
C ALA A 140 30.26 -33.24 -186.42
N LYS A 141 31.54 -33.05 -186.77
CA LYS A 141 32.64 -32.93 -185.78
C LYS A 141 32.55 -31.66 -184.93
N HIS A 142 32.15 -30.54 -185.53
CA HIS A 142 31.92 -29.29 -184.79
C HIS A 142 30.71 -29.42 -183.85
N ASP A 143 29.61 -30.01 -184.31
CA ASP A 143 28.41 -30.26 -183.50
C ASP A 143 28.69 -31.22 -182.34
N ILE A 144 29.48 -32.28 -182.56
CA ILE A 144 29.94 -33.17 -181.47
C ILE A 144 30.80 -32.40 -180.46
N ALA A 145 31.69 -31.51 -180.91
CA ALA A 145 32.50 -30.69 -180.01
C ALA A 145 31.66 -29.67 -179.22
N LEU A 146 30.62 -29.08 -179.85
CA LEU A 146 29.66 -28.20 -179.18
C LEU A 146 28.81 -28.96 -178.16
N LEU A 147 28.32 -30.17 -178.49
CA LEU A 147 27.58 -31.02 -177.57
C LEU A 147 28.44 -31.51 -176.40
N GLN A 148 29.72 -31.81 -176.64
CA GLN A 148 30.70 -32.11 -175.57
C GLN A 148 30.96 -30.88 -174.68
N GLY A 149 31.05 -29.69 -175.27
CA GLY A 149 31.15 -28.43 -174.52
C GLY A 149 29.92 -28.17 -173.66
N LEU A 150 28.71 -28.31 -174.23
CA LEU A 150 27.45 -28.16 -173.51
C LEU A 150 27.28 -29.21 -172.39
N ALA A 151 27.65 -30.47 -172.64
CA ALA A 151 27.67 -31.50 -171.60
C ALA A 151 28.64 -31.14 -170.46
N GLN A 152 29.85 -30.68 -170.79
CA GLN A 152 30.81 -30.22 -169.78
C GLN A 152 30.33 -28.98 -169.00
N GLU A 153 29.61 -28.05 -169.63
CA GLU A 153 28.98 -26.93 -168.91
C GLU A 153 27.78 -27.39 -168.06
N HIS A 154 27.03 -28.40 -168.47
CA HIS A 154 26.00 -29.03 -167.62
C HIS A 154 26.61 -29.75 -166.41
N ASP A 155 27.68 -30.53 -166.59
CA ASP A 155 28.41 -31.17 -165.49
C ASP A 155 28.97 -30.13 -164.50
N ARG A 156 29.50 -29.00 -165.01
CA ARG A 156 29.96 -27.86 -164.21
C ARG A 156 28.81 -27.18 -163.47
N ALA A 157 27.68 -26.97 -164.13
CA ALA A 157 26.49 -26.37 -163.53
C ALA A 157 25.94 -27.26 -162.40
N GLU A 158 25.83 -28.59 -162.61
CA GLU A 158 25.38 -29.51 -161.58
C GLU A 158 26.37 -29.55 -160.40
N GLN A 159 27.68 -29.58 -160.65
CA GLN A 159 28.70 -29.50 -159.59
C GLN A 159 28.59 -28.19 -158.79
N LEU A 160 28.30 -27.07 -159.45
CA LEU A 160 28.08 -25.77 -158.79
C LEU A 160 26.76 -25.74 -158.01
N GLU A 161 25.68 -26.33 -158.52
CA GLU A 161 24.42 -26.46 -157.77
C GLU A 161 24.56 -27.38 -156.55
N GLN A 162 25.25 -28.52 -156.69
CA GLN A 162 25.58 -29.41 -155.58
C GLN A 162 26.47 -28.71 -154.54
N ALA A 163 27.49 -27.95 -154.96
CA ALA A 163 28.35 -27.18 -154.08
C ALA A 163 27.61 -26.04 -153.36
N LEU A 164 26.71 -25.33 -154.07
CA LEU A 164 25.84 -24.31 -153.46
C LEU A 164 24.81 -24.93 -152.51
N ALA A 165 24.30 -26.14 -152.79
CA ALA A 165 23.43 -26.88 -151.90
C ALA A 165 24.18 -27.42 -150.67
N ALA A 166 25.46 -27.79 -150.80
CA ALA A 166 26.32 -28.13 -149.66
C ALA A 166 26.57 -26.89 -148.80
N ALA A 167 27.05 -25.79 -149.40
CA ALA A 167 27.31 -24.54 -148.69
C ALA A 167 26.06 -23.96 -148.01
N ARG A 168 24.86 -24.13 -148.58
CA ARG A 168 23.59 -23.80 -147.91
C ARG A 168 23.37 -24.67 -146.67
N ARG A 169 23.50 -26.00 -146.77
CA ARG A 169 23.38 -26.90 -145.61
C ARG A 169 24.41 -26.60 -144.52
N ASP A 170 25.63 -26.22 -144.90
CA ASP A 170 26.67 -25.81 -143.95
C ASP A 170 26.32 -24.49 -143.25
N VAL A 171 25.77 -23.51 -143.98
CA VAL A 171 25.26 -22.25 -143.40
C VAL A 171 24.04 -22.49 -142.52
N ASP A 172 23.11 -23.36 -142.92
CA ASP A 172 21.94 -23.76 -142.12
C ASP A 172 22.37 -24.48 -140.83
N ALA A 173 23.38 -25.37 -140.91
CA ALA A 173 23.98 -26.05 -139.76
C ALA A 173 24.73 -25.09 -138.84
N GLN A 174 25.53 -24.15 -139.39
CA GLN A 174 26.18 -23.10 -138.60
C GLN A 174 25.16 -22.17 -137.94
N THR A 175 24.06 -21.83 -138.63
CA THR A 175 22.95 -21.05 -138.07
C THR A 175 22.26 -21.80 -136.93
N ALA A 176 22.01 -23.11 -137.08
CA ALA A 176 21.44 -23.95 -136.03
C ALA A 176 22.38 -24.13 -134.83
N LEU A 177 23.70 -24.18 -135.05
CA LEU A 177 24.70 -24.20 -133.98
C LEU A 177 24.81 -22.84 -133.27
N ALA A 178 24.77 -21.74 -134.01
CA ALA A 178 24.75 -20.38 -133.44
C ALA A 178 23.48 -20.13 -132.61
N ALA A 179 22.32 -20.62 -133.08
CA ALA A 179 21.07 -20.58 -132.33
C ALA A 179 21.21 -21.35 -131.01
N LYS A 180 21.63 -22.63 -131.06
CA LYS A 180 21.88 -23.45 -129.85
C LYS A 180 22.87 -22.80 -128.89
N ALA A 181 23.98 -22.26 -129.38
CA ALA A 181 24.96 -21.56 -128.56
C ALA A 181 24.34 -20.30 -127.91
N SER A 182 23.45 -19.58 -128.61
CA SER A 182 22.74 -18.43 -128.04
C SER A 182 21.69 -18.84 -126.99
N ASP A 183 21.01 -19.98 -127.19
CA ASP A 183 20.08 -20.56 -126.21
C ASP A 183 20.82 -21.08 -124.96
N GLU A 184 21.99 -21.71 -125.13
CA GLU A 184 22.87 -22.15 -124.05
C GLU A 184 23.41 -20.95 -123.26
N ILE A 185 23.86 -19.88 -123.94
CA ILE A 185 24.30 -18.63 -123.30
C ILE A 185 23.14 -17.96 -122.56
N ALA A 186 21.92 -17.97 -123.13
CA ALA A 186 20.73 -17.45 -122.47
C ALA A 186 20.34 -18.29 -121.24
N GLY A 187 20.43 -19.61 -121.31
CA GLY A 187 20.20 -20.54 -120.21
C GLY A 187 21.21 -20.37 -119.08
N LEU A 188 22.50 -20.30 -119.41
CA LEU A 188 23.58 -20.03 -118.45
C LEU A 188 23.44 -18.64 -117.80
N LYS A 189 23.04 -17.62 -118.57
CA LYS A 189 22.75 -16.28 -118.04
C LYS A 189 21.58 -16.32 -117.06
N GLN A 190 20.46 -16.98 -117.41
CA GLN A 190 19.32 -17.13 -116.50
C GLN A 190 19.70 -17.92 -115.24
N ALA A 191 20.51 -18.98 -115.36
CA ALA A 191 20.99 -19.75 -114.21
C ALA A 191 21.89 -18.91 -113.29
N ALA A 192 22.79 -18.09 -113.86
CA ALA A 192 23.62 -17.17 -113.11
C ALA A 192 22.82 -16.03 -112.46
N GLU A 193 21.77 -15.54 -113.11
CA GLU A 193 20.85 -14.53 -112.56
C GLU A 193 20.01 -15.12 -111.42
N ARG A 194 19.45 -16.33 -111.56
CA ARG A 194 18.76 -17.06 -110.48
C ARG A 194 19.68 -17.32 -109.29
N GLY A 195 20.86 -17.88 -109.51
CA GLY A 195 21.84 -18.14 -108.44
C GLY A 195 22.30 -16.87 -107.71
N ARG A 196 22.35 -15.72 -108.40
CA ARG A 196 22.59 -14.41 -107.77
C ARG A 196 21.41 -13.95 -106.91
N VAL A 197 20.17 -14.09 -107.39
CA VAL A 197 18.96 -13.76 -106.62
C VAL A 197 18.85 -14.68 -105.39
N GLU A 198 18.98 -15.99 -105.56
CA GLU A 198 18.98 -16.98 -104.46
C GLU A 198 20.07 -16.68 -103.41
N SER A 199 21.27 -16.27 -103.85
CA SER A 199 22.34 -15.83 -102.96
C SER A 199 22.01 -14.52 -102.23
N GLN A 200 21.39 -13.56 -102.93
CA GLN A 200 20.99 -12.27 -102.35
C GLN A 200 19.84 -12.43 -101.35
N ASP A 201 18.86 -13.27 -101.66
CA ASP A 201 17.73 -13.59 -100.78
C ASP A 201 18.20 -14.37 -99.54
N SER A 202 19.14 -15.31 -99.69
CA SER A 202 19.80 -15.98 -98.56
C SER A 202 20.57 -14.99 -97.68
N LEU A 203 21.35 -14.08 -98.27
CA LEU A 203 22.04 -13.03 -97.52
C LEU A 203 21.06 -12.07 -96.82
N GLN A 204 19.94 -11.74 -97.44
CA GLN A 204 18.91 -10.91 -96.82
C GLN A 204 18.18 -11.67 -95.70
N GLN A 205 17.88 -12.95 -95.86
CA GLN A 205 17.31 -13.79 -94.82
C GLN A 205 18.24 -13.89 -93.59
N GLN A 206 19.56 -13.97 -93.80
CA GLN A 206 20.53 -13.93 -92.69
C GLN A 206 20.59 -12.55 -92.02
N ARG A 207 20.49 -11.44 -92.77
CA ARG A 207 20.39 -10.08 -92.21
C ARG A 207 19.10 -9.89 -91.39
N ASP A 208 17.96 -10.31 -91.92
CA ASP A 208 16.67 -10.25 -91.24
C ASP A 208 16.67 -11.11 -89.97
N ARG A 209 17.35 -12.27 -90.01
CA ARG A 209 17.56 -13.13 -88.84
C ARG A 209 18.48 -12.48 -87.81
N ALA A 210 19.57 -11.85 -88.23
CA ALA A 210 20.48 -11.12 -87.35
C ALA A 210 19.75 -9.96 -86.66
N ALA A 211 19.03 -9.13 -87.41
CA ALA A 211 18.24 -8.02 -86.86
C ALA A 211 17.17 -8.48 -85.85
N ARG A 212 16.52 -9.63 -86.08
CA ARG A 212 15.60 -10.23 -85.10
C ARG A 212 16.30 -10.71 -83.83
N LEU A 213 17.53 -11.26 -83.95
CA LEU A 213 18.33 -11.68 -82.80
C LEU A 213 18.86 -10.48 -82.01
N GLU A 214 19.32 -9.43 -82.68
CA GLU A 214 19.71 -8.15 -82.06
C GLU A 214 18.54 -7.51 -81.30
N GLN A 215 17.35 -7.50 -81.89
CA GLN A 215 16.12 -7.03 -81.22
C GLN A 215 15.77 -7.91 -80.01
N ALA A 216 15.85 -9.23 -80.13
CA ALA A 216 15.58 -10.15 -79.01
C ALA A 216 16.59 -9.98 -77.86
N LEU A 217 17.88 -9.80 -78.16
CA LEU A 217 18.91 -9.49 -77.17
C LEU A 217 18.68 -8.13 -76.52
N ALA A 218 18.30 -7.10 -77.30
CA ALA A 218 17.98 -5.77 -76.78
C ALA A 218 16.70 -5.74 -75.93
N VAL A 219 15.77 -6.69 -76.12
CA VAL A 219 14.64 -6.90 -75.19
C VAL A 219 15.13 -7.61 -73.93
N ALA A 220 15.85 -8.74 -74.07
CA ALA A 220 16.36 -9.50 -72.92
C ALA A 220 17.29 -8.68 -72.00
N HIS A 221 18.11 -7.76 -72.55
CA HIS A 221 18.92 -6.85 -71.75
C HIS A 221 18.07 -5.85 -70.94
N ARG A 222 17.00 -5.30 -71.53
CA ARG A 222 16.06 -4.43 -70.80
C ARG A 222 15.27 -5.20 -69.74
N ASP A 223 14.87 -6.43 -70.03
CA ASP A 223 14.21 -7.29 -69.06
C ASP A 223 15.14 -7.58 -67.87
N VAL A 224 16.42 -7.88 -68.12
CA VAL A 224 17.44 -8.06 -67.06
C VAL A 224 17.69 -6.76 -66.27
N GLU A 225 17.72 -5.60 -66.92
CA GLU A 225 17.84 -4.28 -66.26
C GLU A 225 16.62 -3.98 -65.36
N ILE A 226 15.41 -4.27 -65.84
CA ILE A 226 14.17 -4.16 -65.07
C ILE A 226 14.20 -5.13 -63.88
N GLN A 227 14.55 -6.41 -64.08
CA GLN A 227 14.66 -7.37 -62.98
C GLN A 227 15.75 -6.97 -61.96
N THR A 228 16.86 -6.39 -62.41
CA THR A 228 17.92 -5.89 -61.52
C THR A 228 17.46 -4.70 -60.68
N THR A 229 16.74 -3.74 -61.28
CA THR A 229 16.20 -2.59 -60.54
C THR A 229 15.04 -2.97 -59.62
N LEU A 230 14.23 -3.98 -59.97
CA LEU A 230 13.21 -4.56 -59.08
C LEU A 230 13.85 -5.33 -57.91
N ALA A 231 14.91 -6.11 -58.15
CA ALA A 231 15.65 -6.81 -57.10
C ALA A 231 16.33 -5.82 -56.14
N ALA A 232 16.90 -4.72 -56.64
CA ALA A 232 17.45 -3.64 -55.82
C ALA A 232 16.36 -3.04 -54.92
N ARG A 233 15.21 -2.62 -55.48
CA ARG A 233 14.08 -2.09 -54.71
C ARG A 233 13.56 -3.06 -53.66
N ALA A 234 13.42 -4.34 -54.00
CA ALA A 234 13.02 -5.38 -53.04
C ALA A 234 14.05 -5.53 -51.89
N SER A 235 15.34 -5.35 -52.17
CA SER A 235 16.38 -5.34 -51.13
C SER A 235 16.34 -4.08 -50.25
N ASP A 236 16.01 -2.91 -50.83
CA ASP A 236 15.81 -1.65 -50.10
C ASP A 236 14.55 -1.72 -49.22
N GLU A 237 13.45 -2.27 -49.72
CA GLU A 237 12.21 -2.52 -48.96
C GLU A 237 12.46 -3.48 -47.79
N VAL A 238 13.21 -4.56 -48.01
CA VAL A 238 13.63 -5.48 -46.94
C VAL A 238 14.57 -4.80 -45.93
N ALA A 239 15.42 -3.87 -46.35
CA ALA A 239 16.27 -3.09 -45.45
C ALA A 239 15.44 -2.10 -44.60
N GLN A 240 14.48 -1.40 -45.21
CA GLN A 240 13.56 -0.49 -44.51
C GLN A 240 12.67 -1.25 -43.51
N LEU A 241 12.14 -2.41 -43.88
CA LEU A 241 11.34 -3.26 -42.99
C LEU A 241 12.16 -3.79 -41.80
N LYS A 242 13.44 -4.15 -42.01
CA LYS A 242 14.35 -4.50 -40.91
C LYS A 242 14.61 -3.31 -40.00
N GLN A 243 14.95 -2.15 -40.56
CA GLN A 243 15.21 -0.94 -39.77
C GLN A 243 13.99 -0.52 -38.95
N ALA A 244 12.78 -0.59 -39.51
CA ALA A 244 11.53 -0.30 -38.81
C ALA A 244 11.19 -1.34 -37.72
N ALA A 245 11.50 -2.62 -37.95
CA ALA A 245 11.38 -3.65 -36.93
C ALA A 245 12.39 -3.46 -35.79
N GLU A 246 13.65 -3.10 -36.11
CA GLU A 246 14.71 -2.81 -35.14
C GLU A 246 14.39 -1.55 -34.32
N SER A 247 13.90 -0.46 -34.93
CA SER A 247 13.44 0.71 -34.18
C SER A 247 12.24 0.40 -33.31
N GLY A 248 11.26 -0.37 -33.81
CA GLY A 248 10.11 -0.82 -33.02
C GLY A 248 10.50 -1.70 -31.83
N LEU A 249 11.51 -2.57 -31.98
CA LEU A 249 12.05 -3.36 -30.88
C LEU A 249 12.77 -2.48 -29.84
N VAL A 250 13.49 -1.44 -30.26
CA VAL A 250 14.12 -0.46 -29.35
C VAL A 250 13.08 0.37 -28.60
N GLU A 251 12.00 0.80 -29.26
CA GLU A 251 10.88 1.52 -28.62
C GLU A 251 10.10 0.63 -27.63
N LEU A 252 9.88 -0.64 -27.97
CA LEU A 252 9.29 -1.63 -27.06
C LEU A 252 10.22 -1.93 -25.87
N GLN A 253 11.53 -2.03 -26.08
CA GLN A 253 12.50 -2.19 -24.99
C GLN A 253 12.53 -0.96 -24.08
N LYS A 254 12.47 0.25 -24.65
CA LYS A 254 12.44 1.51 -23.88
C LYS A 254 11.16 1.63 -23.06
N SER A 255 9.99 1.41 -23.65
CA SER A 255 8.70 1.46 -22.94
C SER A 255 8.59 0.38 -21.86
N LEU A 256 9.08 -0.84 -22.12
CA LEU A 256 9.20 -1.89 -21.10
C LEU A 256 10.13 -1.47 -19.94
N GLN A 257 11.21 -0.74 -20.22
CA GLN A 257 12.08 -0.21 -19.16
C GLN A 257 11.41 0.93 -18.38
N GLU A 258 10.71 1.85 -19.05
CA GLU A 258 9.94 2.90 -18.37
C GLU A 258 8.86 2.31 -17.44
N GLU A 259 8.18 1.21 -17.84
CA GLU A 259 7.24 0.50 -16.96
C GLU A 259 7.92 -0.22 -15.78
N ARG A 260 9.14 -0.75 -15.96
CA ARG A 260 9.96 -1.29 -14.86
C ARG A 260 10.39 -0.21 -13.88
N ASP A 261 10.76 0.96 -14.39
CA ASP A 261 11.16 2.09 -13.55
C ASP A 261 9.95 2.69 -12.81
N ARG A 262 8.79 2.79 -13.46
CA ARG A 262 7.49 3.17 -12.84
C ARG A 262 7.06 2.18 -11.75
N THR A 263 7.12 0.87 -12.02
CA THR A 263 6.76 -0.15 -11.02
C THR A 263 7.73 -0.15 -9.83
N SER A 264 9.04 -0.03 -10.06
CA SER A 264 10.03 0.16 -8.99
C SER A 264 9.78 1.40 -8.14
N GLN A 265 9.40 2.54 -8.76
CA GLN A 265 9.02 3.76 -8.03
C GLN A 265 7.75 3.56 -7.19
N LEU A 266 6.75 2.84 -7.71
CA LEU A 266 5.52 2.51 -6.97
C LEU A 266 5.79 1.55 -5.81
N GLU A 267 6.66 0.55 -5.98
CA GLU A 267 7.09 -0.35 -4.89
C GLU A 267 7.82 0.43 -3.78
N GLN A 268 8.71 1.35 -4.15
CA GLN A 268 9.40 2.23 -3.20
C GLN A 268 8.41 3.15 -2.46
N ALA A 269 7.45 3.75 -3.17
CA ALA A 269 6.42 4.59 -2.57
C ALA A 269 5.48 3.81 -1.61
N LEU A 270 5.08 2.59 -1.99
CA LEU A 270 4.31 1.70 -1.11
C LEU A 270 5.11 1.26 0.12
N ALA A 271 6.42 1.02 -0.04
CA ALA A 271 7.31 0.70 1.07
C ALA A 271 7.55 1.92 1.99
N ALA A 272 7.54 3.15 1.47
CA ALA A 272 7.56 4.37 2.29
C ALA A 272 6.25 4.51 3.07
N ALA A 273 5.10 4.48 2.39
CA ALA A 273 3.78 4.62 3.00
C ALA A 273 3.50 3.56 4.08
N ARG A 274 4.01 2.33 3.92
CA ARG A 274 3.95 1.31 4.99
C ARG A 274 4.73 1.73 6.24
N ARG A 275 5.97 2.19 6.09
CA ARG A 275 6.79 2.69 7.23
C ARG A 275 6.13 3.90 7.92
N ASP A 276 5.48 4.77 7.15
CA ASP A 276 4.75 5.92 7.70
C ASP A 276 3.53 5.48 8.51
N ILE A 277 2.79 4.46 8.04
CA ILE A 277 1.68 3.84 8.78
C ILE A 277 2.18 3.11 10.03
N ASP A 278 3.28 2.36 9.94
CA ASP A 278 3.90 1.66 11.07
C ASP A 278 4.36 2.67 12.15
N ALA A 279 4.98 3.78 11.72
CA ALA A 279 5.39 4.88 12.60
C ALA A 279 4.19 5.62 13.23
N GLN A 280 3.14 5.92 12.46
CA GLN A 280 1.90 6.49 13.01
C GLN A 280 1.23 5.54 14.01
N THR A 281 1.24 4.23 13.75
CA THR A 281 0.70 3.20 14.65
C THR A 281 1.52 3.12 15.94
N ALA A 282 2.85 3.17 15.86
CA ALA A 282 3.73 3.23 17.03
C ALA A 282 3.50 4.51 17.86
N LEU A 283 3.38 5.67 17.20
CA LEU A 283 3.07 6.95 17.87
C LEU A 283 1.70 6.91 18.55
N ALA A 284 0.67 6.36 17.90
CA ALA A 284 -0.66 6.17 18.47
C ALA A 284 -0.64 5.22 19.68
N ALA A 285 0.16 4.14 19.63
CA ALA A 285 0.36 3.25 20.77
C ALA A 285 1.00 4.00 21.95
N THR A 286 2.11 4.73 21.73
CA THR A 286 2.74 5.53 22.79
C THR A 286 1.82 6.62 23.36
N ALA A 287 1.01 7.27 22.53
CA ALA A 287 0.01 8.23 23.00
C ALA A 287 -1.10 7.57 23.84
N SER A 288 -1.50 6.33 23.51
CA SER A 288 -2.45 5.57 24.31
C SER A 288 -1.87 5.12 25.66
N ASP A 289 -0.59 4.74 25.69
CA ASP A 289 0.14 4.42 26.93
C ASP A 289 0.30 5.66 27.82
N ASP A 290 0.61 6.82 27.25
CA ASP A 290 0.73 8.06 28.02
C ASP A 290 -0.64 8.56 28.55
N VAL A 291 -1.73 8.39 27.80
CA VAL A 291 -3.10 8.63 28.31
C VAL A 291 -3.46 7.62 29.42
N ALA A 292 -3.07 6.35 29.30
CA ALA A 292 -3.25 5.36 30.36
C ALA A 292 -2.47 5.75 31.64
N ARG A 293 -1.21 6.20 31.48
CA ARG A 293 -0.35 6.68 32.58
C ARG A 293 -0.92 7.94 33.24
N LEU A 294 -1.35 8.93 32.46
CA LEU A 294 -1.96 10.16 32.97
C LEU A 294 -3.25 9.86 33.75
N THR A 295 -4.17 9.08 33.19
CA THR A 295 -5.41 8.72 33.90
C THR A 295 -5.17 7.79 35.11
N GLN A 296 -4.06 7.05 35.15
CA GLN A 296 -3.64 6.31 36.34
C GLN A 296 -3.03 7.24 37.41
N ALA A 297 -2.24 8.25 37.02
CA ALA A 297 -1.70 9.26 37.92
C ALA A 297 -2.80 10.15 38.52
N GLU A 298 -3.81 10.55 37.72
CA GLU A 298 -5.00 11.25 38.21
C GLU A 298 -5.77 10.41 39.22
N LYS A 299 -5.98 9.11 38.95
CA LYS A 299 -6.63 8.18 39.90
C LYS A 299 -5.81 8.06 41.19
N ALA A 300 -4.48 7.93 41.09
CA ALA A 300 -3.60 7.86 42.25
C ALA A 300 -3.70 9.14 43.10
N GLY A 301 -3.50 10.32 42.51
CA GLY A 301 -3.64 11.61 43.20
C GLY A 301 -5.03 11.83 43.80
N ALA A 302 -6.10 11.42 43.10
CA ALA A 302 -7.45 11.45 43.64
C ALA A 302 -7.65 10.48 44.83
N THR A 303 -6.99 9.33 44.86
CA THR A 303 -7.00 8.45 46.04
C THR A 303 -6.15 8.99 47.19
N GLU A 304 -5.00 9.59 46.93
CA GLU A 304 -4.17 10.25 47.95
C GLU A 304 -4.90 11.44 48.58
N GLN A 305 -5.55 12.28 47.77
CA GLN A 305 -6.35 13.41 48.25
C GLN A 305 -7.60 12.96 49.03
N ARG A 306 -8.22 11.83 48.66
CA ARG A 306 -9.26 11.21 49.49
C ARG A 306 -8.71 10.72 50.83
N GLN A 307 -7.52 10.11 50.85
CA GLN A 307 -6.89 9.65 52.08
C GLN A 307 -6.44 10.81 52.98
N SER A 308 -5.96 11.93 52.43
CA SER A 308 -5.60 13.11 53.24
C SER A 308 -6.83 13.77 53.86
N VAL A 309 -7.88 14.01 53.07
CA VAL A 309 -9.16 14.54 53.57
C VAL A 309 -9.80 13.60 54.59
N GLN A 310 -9.70 12.28 54.41
CA GLN A 310 -10.19 11.31 55.38
C GLN A 310 -9.39 11.36 56.70
N LYS A 311 -8.06 11.43 56.64
CA LYS A 311 -7.20 11.62 57.83
C LYS A 311 -7.47 12.95 58.54
N GLU A 312 -7.82 14.01 57.81
CA GLU A 312 -8.22 15.29 58.42
C GLU A 312 -9.61 15.23 59.07
N ARG A 313 -10.56 14.49 58.50
CA ARG A 313 -11.86 14.21 59.15
C ARG A 313 -11.68 13.41 60.42
N GLU A 314 -10.91 12.31 60.39
CA GLU A 314 -10.62 11.49 61.57
C GLU A 314 -9.95 12.30 62.70
N ARG A 315 -9.07 13.25 62.35
CA ARG A 315 -8.49 14.22 63.30
C ARG A 315 -9.52 15.21 63.84
N ALA A 316 -10.40 15.74 62.99
CA ALA A 316 -11.46 16.66 63.39
C ALA A 316 -12.49 15.98 64.30
N ASP A 317 -12.87 14.73 64.01
CA ASP A 317 -13.78 13.92 64.81
C ASP A 317 -13.15 13.57 66.17
N ALA A 318 -11.86 13.23 66.22
CA ALA A 318 -11.12 13.02 67.46
C ALA A 318 -11.06 14.31 68.31
N LEU A 319 -10.74 15.47 67.70
CA LEU A 319 -10.76 16.76 68.38
C LEU A 319 -12.16 17.15 68.87
N ALA A 320 -13.22 16.79 68.12
CA ALA A 320 -14.60 17.01 68.55
C ALA A 320 -14.98 16.12 69.74
N GLN A 321 -14.50 14.87 69.79
CA GLN A 321 -14.65 13.98 70.95
C GLN A 321 -13.90 14.51 72.17
N ASP A 322 -12.65 14.96 72.01
CA ASP A 322 -11.86 15.57 73.09
C ASP A 322 -12.51 16.86 73.62
N LEU A 323 -13.00 17.73 72.75
CA LEU A 323 -13.75 18.94 73.15
C LEU A 323 -15.07 18.60 73.84
N SER A 324 -15.77 17.56 73.40
CA SER A 324 -17.00 17.07 74.05
C SER A 324 -16.70 16.51 75.44
N MET A 325 -15.65 15.70 75.58
CA MET A 325 -15.19 15.16 76.85
C MET A 325 -14.63 16.25 77.78
N ALA A 326 -13.98 17.29 77.25
CA ALA A 326 -13.57 18.46 78.01
C ALA A 326 -14.77 19.25 78.53
N ARG A 327 -15.79 19.50 77.69
CA ARG A 327 -17.06 20.12 78.11
C ARG A 327 -17.79 19.29 79.17
N SER A 328 -17.82 17.97 79.03
CA SER A 328 -18.40 17.06 80.04
C SER A 328 -17.65 17.14 81.38
N LYS A 329 -16.31 17.20 81.36
CA LYS A 329 -15.48 17.40 82.55
C LYS A 329 -15.72 18.78 83.19
N ILE A 330 -15.83 19.85 82.39
CA ILE A 330 -16.18 21.19 82.87
C ILE A 330 -17.54 21.17 83.57
N TYR A 331 -18.57 20.62 82.93
CA TYR A 331 -19.91 20.51 83.53
C TYR A 331 -19.92 19.67 84.82
N ALA A 332 -19.12 18.61 84.89
CA ALA A 332 -18.94 17.81 86.10
C ALA A 332 -18.25 18.61 87.23
N TYR A 333 -17.23 19.42 86.91
CA TYR A 333 -16.59 20.32 87.89
C TYR A 333 -17.50 21.47 88.31
N GLU A 334 -18.30 22.04 87.40
CA GLU A 334 -19.32 23.05 87.72
C GLU A 334 -20.38 22.47 88.67
N ALA A 335 -20.85 21.26 88.43
CA ALA A 335 -21.78 20.56 89.32
C ALA A 335 -21.16 20.19 90.69
N GLN A 336 -19.86 19.87 90.74
CA GLN A 336 -19.14 19.66 92.00
C GLN A 336 -18.94 20.97 92.76
N ALA A 337 -18.58 22.06 92.08
CA ALA A 337 -18.44 23.39 92.68
C ALA A 337 -19.79 23.92 93.20
N ALA A 338 -20.89 23.67 92.47
CA ALA A 338 -22.24 23.98 92.94
C ALA A 338 -22.56 23.24 94.25
N LYS A 339 -22.35 21.91 94.30
CA LYS A 339 -22.54 21.12 95.53
C LYS A 339 -21.67 21.61 96.68
N ALA A 340 -20.37 21.84 96.46
CA ALA A 340 -19.48 22.35 97.50
C ALA A 340 -19.90 23.77 97.97
N SER A 341 -20.48 24.60 97.09
CA SER A 341 -21.03 25.91 97.48
C SER A 341 -22.35 25.79 98.28
N GLU A 342 -23.17 24.78 97.99
CA GLU A 342 -24.39 24.46 98.73
C GLU A 342 -24.07 23.88 100.10
N GLU A 343 -23.13 22.94 100.19
CA GLU A 343 -22.56 22.43 101.45
C GLU A 343 -21.94 23.56 102.29
N ALA A 344 -21.18 24.46 101.68
CA ALA A 344 -20.64 25.64 102.36
C ALA A 344 -21.72 26.65 102.80
N ALA A 345 -22.84 26.75 102.07
CA ALA A 345 -24.00 27.54 102.49
C ALA A 345 -24.75 26.89 103.66
N GLN A 346 -24.94 25.57 103.63
CA GLN A 346 -25.51 24.79 104.73
C GLN A 346 -24.64 24.88 105.98
N LEU A 347 -23.31 24.80 105.86
CA LEU A 347 -22.38 25.01 106.97
C LEU A 347 -22.48 26.43 107.54
N LYS A 348 -22.50 27.47 106.70
CA LYS A 348 -22.72 28.85 107.16
C LYS A 348 -24.09 29.05 107.84
N GLN A 349 -25.13 28.36 107.36
CA GLN A 349 -26.45 28.40 108.00
C GLN A 349 -26.45 27.65 109.34
N ALA A 350 -25.73 26.53 109.44
CA ALA A 350 -25.52 25.82 110.69
C ALA A 350 -24.72 26.67 111.69
N GLU A 351 -23.62 27.30 111.28
CA GLU A 351 -22.84 28.26 112.07
C GLU A 351 -23.68 29.46 112.52
N ALA A 352 -24.52 30.02 111.63
CA ALA A 352 -25.46 31.08 111.99
C ALA A 352 -26.50 30.61 113.03
N SER A 353 -27.00 29.37 112.92
CA SER A 353 -27.94 28.80 113.90
C SER A 353 -27.27 28.46 115.24
N ASN A 354 -26.00 28.03 115.22
CA ASN A 354 -25.19 27.73 116.40
C ASN A 354 -24.78 29.02 117.13
N THR A 355 -24.38 30.07 116.39
CA THR A 355 -24.08 31.38 116.98
C THR A 355 -25.34 32.09 117.48
N ALA A 356 -26.47 31.97 116.79
CA ALA A 356 -27.76 32.48 117.28
C ALA A 356 -28.24 31.76 118.55
N SER A 357 -28.13 30.42 118.61
CA SER A 357 -28.51 29.65 119.82
C SER A 357 -27.53 29.83 120.97
N LEU A 358 -26.22 29.98 120.71
CA LEU A 358 -25.22 30.43 121.69
C LEU A 358 -25.58 31.82 122.23
N GLY A 359 -25.93 32.76 121.35
CA GLY A 359 -26.38 34.11 121.73
C GLY A 359 -27.65 34.09 122.59
N GLN A 360 -28.63 33.25 122.27
CA GLN A 360 -29.80 33.02 123.13
C GLN A 360 -29.42 32.40 124.48
N SER A 361 -28.44 31.50 124.53
CA SER A 361 -27.95 30.92 125.79
C SER A 361 -27.27 31.97 126.66
N GLN A 362 -26.36 32.76 126.09
CA GLN A 362 -25.69 33.87 126.78
C GLN A 362 -26.69 34.94 127.26
N GLN A 363 -27.73 35.22 126.47
CA GLN A 363 -28.79 36.15 126.85
C GLN A 363 -29.62 35.61 128.03
N ARG A 364 -29.99 34.32 128.02
CA ARG A 364 -30.64 33.67 129.18
C ARG A 364 -29.75 33.67 130.43
N GLU A 365 -28.43 33.54 130.27
CA GLU A 365 -27.49 33.65 131.39
C GLU A 365 -27.37 35.09 131.92
N ARG A 366 -27.40 36.10 131.04
CA ARG A 366 -27.49 37.52 131.45
C ARG A 366 -28.80 37.81 132.19
N GLU A 367 -29.93 37.35 131.69
CA GLU A 367 -31.24 37.51 132.34
C GLU A 367 -31.28 36.82 133.72
N ARG A 368 -30.67 35.64 133.86
CA ARG A 368 -30.47 34.98 135.16
C ARG A 368 -29.54 35.77 136.07
N ALA A 369 -28.43 36.30 135.56
CA ALA A 369 -27.48 37.09 136.34
C ALA A 369 -28.08 38.43 136.81
N GLU A 370 -28.85 39.10 135.96
CA GLU A 370 -29.66 40.27 136.33
C GLU A 370 -30.68 39.92 137.39
N GLN A 371 -31.40 38.80 137.25
CA GLN A 371 -32.39 38.39 138.24
C GLN A 371 -31.74 38.09 139.60
N LEU A 372 -30.61 37.37 139.62
CA LEU A 372 -29.80 37.17 140.82
C LEU A 372 -29.31 38.50 141.42
N ALA A 373 -28.92 39.48 140.60
CA ALA A 373 -28.53 40.80 141.08
C ALA A 373 -29.71 41.60 141.69
N ARG A 374 -30.92 41.48 141.13
CA ARG A 374 -32.16 42.07 141.69
C ARG A 374 -32.51 41.41 143.02
N ASP A 375 -32.40 40.08 143.11
CA ASP A 375 -32.70 39.31 144.32
C ASP A 375 -31.67 39.56 145.42
N LEU A 376 -30.38 39.70 145.08
CA LEU A 376 -29.33 40.17 146.00
C LEU A 376 -29.61 41.61 146.48
N ALA A 377 -29.94 42.54 145.60
CA ALA A 377 -30.28 43.91 145.98
C ALA A 377 -31.53 44.00 146.86
N LYS A 378 -32.48 43.06 146.70
CA LYS A 378 -33.63 42.89 147.62
C LYS A 378 -33.18 42.34 148.97
N ALA A 379 -32.29 41.35 149.01
CA ALA A 379 -31.74 40.80 150.24
C ALA A 379 -30.93 41.85 151.04
N SER A 380 -30.13 42.70 150.37
CA SER A 380 -29.45 43.82 151.01
C SER A 380 -30.43 44.78 151.68
N ARG A 381 -31.51 45.19 150.99
CA ARG A 381 -32.53 46.08 151.58
C ARG A 381 -33.24 45.48 152.79
N GLU A 382 -33.46 44.16 152.81
CA GLU A 382 -34.04 43.49 153.99
C GLU A 382 -33.01 43.39 155.14
N LEU A 383 -31.72 43.24 154.83
CA LEU A 383 -30.63 43.32 155.81
C LEU A 383 -30.55 44.73 156.42
N ASP A 384 -30.57 45.77 155.58
CA ASP A 384 -30.58 47.18 155.99
C ASP A 384 -31.79 47.44 156.91
N ALA A 385 -32.99 47.01 156.50
CA ALA A 385 -34.21 47.09 157.31
C ALA A 385 -34.14 46.28 158.62
N GLN A 386 -33.38 45.18 158.69
CA GLN A 386 -33.09 44.47 159.94
C GLN A 386 -32.14 45.27 160.84
N THR A 387 -31.12 45.93 160.29
CA THR A 387 -30.24 46.81 161.10
C THR A 387 -30.98 48.03 161.66
N GLU A 388 -31.89 48.64 160.90
CA GLU A 388 -32.77 49.70 161.39
C GLU A 388 -33.74 49.24 162.50
N ARG A 389 -34.24 48.01 162.44
CA ARG A 389 -35.07 47.44 163.51
C ARG A 389 -34.23 47.18 164.77
N ALA A 390 -32.99 46.74 164.60
CA ALA A 390 -32.05 46.50 165.69
C ALA A 390 -31.59 47.80 166.40
N SER A 391 -31.34 48.88 165.65
CA SER A 391 -30.97 50.17 166.26
C SER A 391 -32.13 50.75 167.09
N LYS A 392 -33.35 50.78 166.56
CA LYS A 392 -34.55 51.25 167.26
C LYS A 392 -34.81 50.44 168.54
N ALA A 393 -34.69 49.11 168.50
CA ALA A 393 -34.78 48.27 169.69
C ALA A 393 -33.66 48.55 170.72
N SER A 394 -32.46 48.95 170.29
CA SER A 394 -31.37 49.34 171.19
C SER A 394 -31.62 50.68 171.89
N GLU A 395 -32.30 51.63 171.21
CA GLU A 395 -32.71 52.92 171.78
C GLU A 395 -33.79 52.73 172.86
N GLU A 396 -34.77 51.85 172.63
CA GLU A 396 -35.78 51.48 173.64
C GLU A 396 -35.14 50.90 174.92
N VAL A 397 -34.09 50.08 174.79
CA VAL A 397 -33.33 49.53 175.94
C VAL A 397 -32.60 50.62 176.74
N VAL A 398 -32.22 51.75 176.11
CA VAL A 398 -31.63 52.90 176.83
C VAL A 398 -32.70 53.65 177.64
N TRP A 399 -33.91 53.86 177.09
CA TRP A 399 -35.02 54.48 177.81
C TRP A 399 -35.42 53.68 179.06
N VAL A 400 -35.50 52.34 178.96
CA VAL A 400 -35.83 51.46 180.09
C VAL A 400 -34.77 51.52 181.22
N LYS A 401 -33.50 51.79 180.89
CA LYS A 401 -32.44 51.99 181.91
C LYS A 401 -32.61 53.32 182.65
N GLN A 402 -32.82 54.42 181.94
CA GLN A 402 -32.98 55.75 182.55
C GLN A 402 -34.24 55.90 183.43
N ALA A 403 -35.25 55.05 183.25
CA ALA A 403 -36.38 54.97 184.17
C ALA A 403 -35.94 54.41 185.53
N ARG A 404 -35.34 53.20 185.53
CA ARG A 404 -34.91 52.50 186.75
C ARG A 404 -33.92 53.27 187.61
N GLU A 405 -33.08 54.11 187.00
CA GLU A 405 -32.12 54.97 187.70
C GLU A 405 -32.79 56.10 188.49
N ARG A 406 -33.97 56.59 188.06
CA ARG A 406 -34.78 57.57 188.80
C ARG A 406 -35.45 56.91 190.01
N ASP A 407 -36.12 55.79 189.82
CA ASP A 407 -36.78 55.03 190.90
C ASP A 407 -35.79 54.68 192.03
N ALA A 408 -34.57 54.27 191.65
CA ALA A 408 -33.49 53.99 192.58
C ALA A 408 -32.97 55.23 193.33
N ALA A 409 -33.14 56.44 192.78
CA ALA A 409 -32.77 57.69 193.45
C ALA A 409 -33.83 58.12 194.48
N GLU A 410 -35.12 57.98 194.18
CA GLU A 410 -36.20 58.31 195.12
C GLU A 410 -36.16 57.42 196.37
N LEU A 411 -35.93 56.12 196.20
CA LEU A 411 -35.76 55.17 197.32
C LEU A 411 -34.63 55.59 198.28
N ARG A 412 -33.50 56.08 197.75
CA ARG A 412 -32.39 56.61 198.59
C ARG A 412 -32.81 57.86 199.37
N GLY A 413 -33.63 58.73 198.77
CA GLY A 413 -34.17 59.94 199.39
C GLY A 413 -35.26 59.70 200.45
N LEU A 414 -35.79 58.48 200.56
CA LEU A 414 -36.69 58.06 201.65
C LEU A 414 -35.91 57.46 202.83
N VAL A 415 -34.97 56.54 202.54
CA VAL A 415 -34.12 55.88 203.57
C VAL A 415 -33.35 56.91 204.41
N GLN A 416 -32.90 58.01 203.82
CA GLN A 416 -32.16 59.04 204.55
C GLN A 416 -33.02 59.77 205.60
N ARG A 417 -34.31 60.02 205.33
CA ARG A 417 -35.23 60.68 206.28
C ARG A 417 -35.62 59.80 207.46
N GLU A 418 -35.68 58.49 207.24
CA GLU A 418 -35.90 57.53 208.34
C GLU A 418 -34.66 57.41 209.25
N ARG A 419 -33.44 57.62 208.74
CA ARG A 419 -32.24 57.76 209.59
C ARG A 419 -32.29 59.00 210.47
N GLU A 420 -32.64 60.15 209.89
CA GLU A 420 -32.80 61.42 210.64
C GLU A 420 -33.88 61.31 211.75
N ARG A 421 -34.94 60.52 211.52
CA ARG A 421 -35.94 60.17 212.54
C ARG A 421 -35.41 59.22 213.61
N ALA A 422 -34.66 58.18 213.22
CA ALA A 422 -34.08 57.22 214.15
C ALA A 422 -33.12 57.89 215.14
N GLU A 423 -32.23 58.78 214.68
CA GLU A 423 -31.35 59.56 215.56
C GLU A 423 -32.12 60.49 216.53
N GLY A 424 -33.36 60.86 216.21
CA GLY A 424 -34.24 61.61 217.11
C GLY A 424 -34.78 60.77 218.27
N LEU A 425 -34.86 59.46 218.10
CA LEU A 425 -35.30 58.51 219.15
C LEU A 425 -34.11 58.00 219.98
N GLU A 426 -32.97 57.73 219.35
CA GLU A 426 -31.76 57.26 220.06
C GLU A 426 -31.26 58.26 221.11
N ARG A 427 -31.31 59.58 220.80
CA ARG A 427 -30.96 60.65 221.76
C ARG A 427 -31.85 60.69 223.01
N ASN A 428 -33.06 60.13 222.95
CA ASN A 428 -33.98 60.03 224.10
C ASN A 428 -33.84 58.73 224.90
N LEU A 429 -33.08 57.74 224.40
CA LEU A 429 -32.82 56.46 225.09
C LEU A 429 -31.40 56.39 225.68
N ALA A 430 -30.42 57.07 225.07
CA ALA A 430 -29.02 57.03 225.49
C ALA A 430 -28.69 57.76 226.82
N LEU A 431 -29.69 58.31 227.52
CA LEU A 431 -29.55 58.83 228.89
C LEU A 431 -29.83 57.78 229.98
N ALA A 432 -30.22 56.56 229.60
CA ALA A 432 -30.67 55.52 230.53
C ALA A 432 -30.23 54.10 230.13
N LEU A 433 -28.92 53.85 230.04
CA LEU A 433 -28.27 52.65 230.63
C LEU A 433 -26.74 52.71 230.56
N HIS A 434 -26.10 52.08 231.55
CA HIS A 434 -24.65 51.92 231.72
C HIS A 434 -24.32 50.41 231.70
N ASP A 435 -23.03 50.06 231.55
CA ASP A 435 -22.41 48.72 231.68
C ASP A 435 -22.55 47.64 230.57
N ASN A 436 -21.36 47.07 230.23
CA ASN A 436 -21.06 45.80 229.52
C ASN A 436 -21.51 45.60 228.04
N GLY A 437 -20.73 44.98 227.14
CA GLY A 437 -19.33 44.54 227.25
C GLY A 437 -18.78 43.69 226.07
N ALA A 438 -17.70 44.17 225.44
CA ALA A 438 -16.49 43.45 224.97
C ALA A 438 -16.45 42.37 223.83
N LEU A 439 -15.36 42.46 223.03
CA LEU A 439 -14.63 41.43 222.20
C LEU A 439 -15.10 40.98 220.79
N ALA A 440 -14.19 41.14 219.81
CA ALA A 440 -13.72 40.29 218.67
C ALA A 440 -14.68 39.37 217.83
N GLY A 441 -14.39 39.00 216.56
CA GLY A 441 -13.35 39.46 215.60
C GLY A 441 -12.90 38.41 214.54
N LYS A 442 -12.53 38.88 213.32
CA LYS A 442 -11.71 38.25 212.23
C LYS A 442 -12.30 37.24 211.20
N ASN A 443 -11.89 37.47 209.93
CA ASN A 443 -11.62 36.55 208.78
C ASN A 443 -12.71 36.08 207.75
N ASN A 444 -12.75 36.73 206.56
CA ASN A 444 -12.24 36.29 205.22
C ASN A 444 -12.22 34.79 204.77
N PRO A 445 -12.09 34.45 203.45
CA PRO A 445 -12.43 35.18 202.19
C PRO A 445 -12.88 34.32 200.94
N ALA A 446 -13.03 34.98 199.77
CA ALA A 446 -12.60 34.55 198.40
C ALA A 446 -13.34 33.48 197.53
N ALA A 447 -14.00 33.99 196.46
CA ALA A 447 -13.67 33.84 195.02
C ALA A 447 -13.89 32.54 194.17
N ALA A 448 -14.42 32.79 192.95
CA ALA A 448 -14.04 32.25 191.62
C ALA A 448 -14.77 31.04 190.94
N SER A 449 -14.86 31.18 189.60
CA SER A 449 -14.89 30.16 188.52
C SER A 449 -16.16 29.40 188.08
N GLN A 450 -16.57 29.70 186.83
CA GLN A 450 -16.81 28.81 185.65
C GLN A 450 -17.74 27.57 185.71
N LEU A 451 -18.65 27.47 184.71
CA LEU A 451 -18.92 26.38 183.73
C LEU A 451 -20.20 26.80 182.93
N ALA A 452 -20.37 26.76 181.60
CA ALA A 452 -20.10 25.81 180.49
C ALA A 452 -21.33 24.95 180.11
N THR A 453 -21.67 24.85 178.80
CA THR A 453 -22.26 23.66 178.08
C THR A 453 -22.62 23.97 176.59
N THR A 454 -22.01 23.21 175.66
CA THR A 454 -22.32 22.83 174.23
C THR A 454 -23.45 23.49 173.40
N GLY A 455 -23.42 23.61 172.05
CA GLY A 455 -22.39 23.33 171.01
C GLY A 455 -22.55 22.04 170.14
N ARG A 456 -22.81 22.14 168.80
CA ARG A 456 -22.64 21.05 167.77
C ARG A 456 -22.66 21.54 166.28
N ALA A 457 -22.06 20.78 165.34
CA ALA A 457 -22.00 20.97 163.85
C ALA A 457 -21.83 19.62 163.05
N VAL A 458 -21.37 19.61 161.75
CA VAL A 458 -20.90 18.49 160.82
C VAL A 458 -21.97 17.68 160.00
N ARG A 459 -21.87 17.17 158.72
CA ARG A 459 -21.05 17.25 157.43
C ARG A 459 -21.84 16.54 156.25
N GLU A 460 -21.90 17.00 154.95
CA GLU A 460 -21.14 16.70 153.67
C GLU A 460 -21.45 15.44 152.75
N GLU A 461 -21.67 15.66 151.41
CA GLU A 461 -21.18 15.00 150.11
C GLU A 461 -21.32 13.47 149.70
N PRO A 462 -20.97 12.90 148.47
CA PRO A 462 -21.08 13.25 146.98
C PRO A 462 -21.16 12.11 145.80
N LEU A 463 -21.33 12.48 144.47
CA LEU A 463 -20.73 12.01 143.10
C LEU A 463 -21.08 10.78 142.07
N ALA A 464 -21.04 11.04 140.68
CA ALA A 464 -20.56 10.29 139.40
C ALA A 464 -21.33 9.32 138.33
N ALA A 465 -20.96 9.19 136.96
CA ALA A 465 -21.52 8.29 135.80
C ALA A 465 -20.80 8.14 134.31
N PRO A 466 -21.17 7.22 133.29
CA PRO A 466 -20.46 6.84 131.94
C PRO A 466 -21.24 6.57 130.50
N ARG A 467 -20.63 6.08 129.32
CA ARG A 467 -21.19 5.89 127.84
C ARG A 467 -20.60 4.79 126.75
N THR A 468 -20.67 4.90 125.33
CA THR A 468 -20.76 3.82 124.16
C THR A 468 -20.25 4.10 122.61
N ILE A 469 -20.05 3.15 121.56
CA ILE A 469 -19.89 3.31 119.96
C ILE A 469 -19.87 2.04 118.88
N GLN A 470 -19.38 2.02 117.54
CA GLN A 470 -19.74 1.20 116.22
C GLN A 470 -18.67 0.77 115.01
N ASP A 471 -19.04 0.05 113.85
CA ASP A 471 -18.65 0.07 112.29
C ASP A 471 -18.15 -1.10 111.19
N GLN A 472 -17.93 -0.91 109.80
CA GLN A 472 -18.17 -1.85 108.54
C GLN A 472 -17.15 -2.24 107.23
N PRO A 473 -17.38 -2.36 105.80
CA PRO A 473 -16.86 -3.41 104.73
C PRO A 473 -16.42 -3.16 103.12
N VAL A 474 -16.04 -4.15 102.16
CA VAL A 474 -15.55 -4.05 100.62
C VAL A 474 -15.53 -5.30 99.51
N HIS A 475 -15.20 -5.22 98.12
CA HIS A 475 -15.17 -6.29 96.94
C HIS A 475 -14.51 -6.06 95.42
N ASP A 476 -14.31 -7.07 94.42
CA ASP A 476 -14.33 -7.09 92.81
C ASP A 476 -13.36 -7.98 91.77
N ARG A 477 -13.72 -8.42 90.44
CA ARG A 477 -12.96 -8.71 89.05
C ARG A 477 -13.50 -9.65 87.78
N SER A 478 -12.88 -9.76 86.52
CA SER A 478 -13.34 -10.47 85.16
C SER A 478 -12.33 -10.81 83.88
N VAL A 479 -12.66 -11.54 82.68
CA VAL A 479 -12.04 -11.63 81.19
C VAL A 479 -12.43 -12.80 80.05
N GLN A 480 -11.87 -12.96 78.76
CA GLN A 480 -12.34 -13.63 77.39
C GLN A 480 -11.39 -14.51 76.36
N ASP A 481 -11.81 -15.08 75.11
CA ASP A 481 -10.99 -15.65 73.88
C ASP A 481 -11.59 -15.92 72.34
N LYS A 482 -11.09 -16.81 71.37
CA LYS A 482 -11.01 -16.77 69.78
C LYS A 482 -11.44 -17.96 68.72
N SER A 483 -10.92 -18.10 67.41
CA SER A 483 -11.44 -18.86 66.12
C SER A 483 -10.47 -19.33 64.88
N VAL A 484 -10.88 -20.03 63.72
CA VAL A 484 -10.21 -20.25 62.29
C VAL A 484 -10.94 -21.11 61.07
N GLN A 485 -10.35 -21.60 59.88
CA GLN A 485 -10.93 -21.87 58.45
C GLN A 485 -10.29 -22.97 57.40
N ASP A 486 -10.84 -23.26 56.13
CA ASP A 486 -10.32 -23.78 54.72
C ASP A 486 -10.70 -25.22 54.04
N ASN A 487 -10.57 -25.76 52.73
CA ASN A 487 -10.04 -25.55 51.26
C ASN A 487 -10.55 -26.58 50.08
N ASP A 488 -10.19 -26.59 48.71
CA ASP A 488 -10.72 -27.48 47.51
C ASP A 488 -9.97 -27.58 46.02
N PRO A 489 -10.16 -28.57 45.03
CA PRO A 489 -9.41 -28.83 43.68
C PRO A 489 -10.12 -29.19 42.23
N ALA A 490 -9.53 -29.92 41.18
CA ALA A 490 -9.95 -29.97 39.66
C ALA A 490 -9.51 -31.16 38.61
N ILE A 491 -10.00 -31.31 37.28
CA ILE A 491 -9.67 -32.42 36.22
C ILE A 491 -9.88 -32.29 34.59
N ALA A 492 -9.00 -32.91 33.71
CA ALA A 492 -9.00 -33.57 32.29
C ALA A 492 -9.32 -33.00 30.81
N ALA A 493 -8.79 -33.64 29.68
CA ALA A 493 -8.97 -33.27 28.21
C ALA A 493 -8.54 -34.29 27.02
N ARG A 494 -9.01 -34.06 25.74
CA ARG A 494 -8.60 -34.49 24.31
C ARG A 494 -8.55 -35.99 23.78
N SER A 495 -8.93 -36.27 22.50
CA SER A 495 -8.63 -37.53 21.70
C SER A 495 -9.10 -37.55 20.18
N PRO A 496 -8.35 -38.11 19.17
CA PRO A 496 -8.82 -38.33 17.75
C PRO A 496 -8.20 -39.49 16.84
N GLY A 497 -8.87 -39.96 15.75
CA GLY A 497 -8.25 -40.43 14.44
C GLY A 497 -8.58 -41.82 13.79
N ASP A 498 -8.85 -41.90 12.45
CA ASP A 498 -8.75 -43.10 11.54
C ASP A 498 -8.87 -42.74 10.02
N VAL A 499 -8.42 -43.58 9.03
CA VAL A 499 -8.34 -43.22 7.57
C VAL A 499 -8.44 -44.41 6.56
N GLN A 500 -8.88 -44.12 5.32
CA GLN A 500 -8.69 -44.83 4.01
C GLN A 500 -9.83 -45.69 3.42
N VAL A 501 -10.67 -45.04 2.62
CA VAL A 501 -10.58 -45.11 1.13
C VAL A 501 -10.55 -43.66 0.64
N ASN A 502 -10.10 -43.36 -0.59
CA ASN A 502 -10.27 -42.02 -1.21
C ASN A 502 -11.39 -42.00 -2.28
N PRO A 503 -12.69 -42.06 -1.91
CA PRO A 503 -13.77 -41.57 -2.77
C PRO A 503 -13.79 -40.03 -2.81
N ASP A 504 -12.96 -39.39 -2.00
CA ASP A 504 -12.96 -37.94 -1.75
C ASP A 504 -12.72 -37.11 -3.00
N GLU A 505 -12.00 -37.55 -4.03
CA GLU A 505 -11.89 -36.74 -5.26
C GLU A 505 -13.25 -36.61 -5.98
N GLY A 506 -14.01 -37.70 -6.09
CA GLY A 506 -15.36 -37.67 -6.67
C GLY A 506 -16.34 -36.86 -5.81
N VAL A 507 -16.26 -37.01 -4.48
CA VAL A 507 -17.10 -36.26 -3.53
C VAL A 507 -16.73 -34.77 -3.48
N GLN A 508 -15.45 -34.42 -3.56
CA GLN A 508 -14.99 -33.03 -3.65
C GLN A 508 -15.38 -32.41 -5.00
N VAL A 509 -15.20 -33.11 -6.12
CA VAL A 509 -15.68 -32.66 -7.45
C VAL A 509 -17.19 -32.40 -7.43
N ALA A 510 -17.99 -33.29 -6.84
CA ALA A 510 -19.43 -33.06 -6.68
C ALA A 510 -19.75 -31.85 -5.78
N ARG A 511 -19.04 -31.69 -4.66
CA ARG A 511 -19.20 -30.56 -3.72
C ARG A 511 -18.77 -29.22 -4.34
N LEU A 512 -17.73 -29.22 -5.16
CA LEU A 512 -17.23 -28.06 -5.89
C LEU A 512 -18.18 -27.68 -7.04
N MET A 513 -18.73 -28.65 -7.79
CA MET A 513 -19.78 -28.39 -8.78
C MET A 513 -21.04 -27.81 -8.13
N ALA A 514 -21.49 -28.34 -7.00
CA ALA A 514 -22.63 -27.79 -6.25
C ALA A 514 -22.36 -26.36 -5.76
N ARG A 515 -21.14 -26.08 -5.27
CA ARG A 515 -20.71 -24.72 -4.91
C ARG A 515 -20.67 -23.78 -6.12
N ALA A 516 -20.20 -24.24 -7.27
CA ALA A 516 -20.19 -23.47 -8.50
C ALA A 516 -21.61 -23.11 -8.97
N SER A 517 -22.54 -24.08 -8.98
CA SER A 517 -23.95 -23.82 -9.31
C SER A 517 -24.56 -22.75 -8.40
N LEU A 518 -24.34 -22.84 -7.09
CA LEU A 518 -24.83 -21.86 -6.12
C LEU A 518 -24.21 -20.45 -6.32
N LEU A 519 -22.95 -20.37 -6.76
CA LEU A 519 -22.33 -19.08 -7.12
C LEU A 519 -22.89 -18.51 -8.44
N LEU A 520 -23.22 -19.35 -9.42
CA LEU A 520 -23.92 -18.93 -10.66
C LEU A 520 -25.34 -18.44 -10.37
N GLU A 521 -26.07 -19.11 -9.47
CA GLU A 521 -27.41 -18.68 -9.01
C GLU A 521 -27.36 -17.34 -8.24
N GLN A 522 -26.24 -17.05 -7.58
CA GLN A 522 -25.98 -15.77 -6.90
C GLN A 522 -25.45 -14.66 -7.85
N GLY A 523 -25.16 -14.98 -9.11
CA GLY A 523 -24.57 -14.06 -10.07
C GLY A 523 -23.07 -13.78 -9.85
N ASP A 524 -22.38 -14.51 -8.96
CA ASP A 524 -20.92 -14.39 -8.81
C ASP A 524 -20.19 -15.26 -9.84
N ILE A 525 -20.23 -14.79 -11.08
CA ILE A 525 -19.51 -15.37 -12.23
C ILE A 525 -17.99 -15.40 -11.99
N GLY A 526 -17.45 -14.49 -11.18
CA GLY A 526 -16.03 -14.43 -10.86
C GLY A 526 -15.59 -15.61 -10.00
N ALA A 527 -16.22 -15.80 -8.85
CA ALA A 527 -15.95 -16.94 -7.99
C ALA A 527 -16.38 -18.27 -8.62
N ALA A 528 -17.50 -18.30 -9.37
CA ALA A 528 -17.94 -19.49 -10.08
C ALA A 528 -16.90 -19.96 -11.10
N ARG A 529 -16.32 -19.07 -11.90
CA ARG A 529 -15.23 -19.40 -12.85
C ARG A 529 -14.03 -20.04 -12.14
N ILE A 530 -13.56 -19.48 -11.03
CA ILE A 530 -12.40 -20.02 -10.29
C ILE A 530 -12.67 -21.46 -9.81
N VAL A 531 -13.88 -21.73 -9.28
CA VAL A 531 -14.27 -23.08 -8.85
C VAL A 531 -14.42 -24.03 -10.05
N LEU A 532 -14.99 -23.55 -11.16
CA LEU A 532 -15.19 -24.35 -12.37
C LEU A 532 -13.89 -24.62 -13.12
N GLU A 533 -12.92 -23.70 -13.16
CA GLU A 533 -11.59 -23.90 -13.73
C GLU A 533 -10.83 -25.02 -13.00
N HIS A 534 -10.91 -25.05 -11.67
CA HIS A 534 -10.29 -26.11 -10.87
C HIS A 534 -10.88 -27.50 -11.19
N VAL A 535 -12.21 -27.61 -11.35
CA VAL A 535 -12.87 -28.89 -11.70
C VAL A 535 -12.77 -29.21 -13.20
N ALA A 536 -12.65 -28.21 -14.07
CA ALA A 536 -12.35 -28.39 -15.48
C ALA A 536 -10.90 -28.88 -15.71
N GLY A 537 -9.98 -28.51 -14.81
CA GLY A 537 -8.59 -28.97 -14.79
C GLY A 537 -8.45 -30.48 -14.58
N THR A 538 -9.38 -31.13 -13.86
CA THR A 538 -9.42 -32.59 -13.72
C THR A 538 -10.11 -33.30 -14.89
N GLY A 539 -10.42 -32.58 -15.98
CA GLY A 539 -10.99 -33.15 -17.21
C GLY A 539 -12.50 -33.42 -17.15
N ASN A 540 -13.21 -32.98 -16.11
CA ASN A 540 -14.64 -33.20 -16.00
C ASN A 540 -15.41 -32.42 -17.08
N ALA A 541 -15.95 -33.14 -18.07
CA ALA A 541 -16.68 -32.56 -19.20
C ALA A 541 -17.82 -31.62 -18.79
N ARG A 542 -18.53 -31.92 -17.69
CA ARG A 542 -19.66 -31.12 -17.20
C ARG A 542 -19.21 -29.83 -16.50
N ALA A 543 -18.03 -29.84 -15.89
CA ALA A 543 -17.39 -28.61 -15.41
C ALA A 543 -16.88 -27.75 -16.57
N ILE A 544 -16.29 -28.36 -17.60
CA ILE A 544 -15.85 -27.65 -18.82
C ILE A 544 -17.04 -27.00 -19.54
N PHE A 545 -18.19 -27.69 -19.62
CA PHE A 545 -19.42 -27.12 -20.19
C PHE A 545 -19.96 -25.96 -19.36
N ALA A 546 -20.11 -26.12 -18.04
CA ALA A 546 -20.57 -25.05 -17.17
C ALA A 546 -19.62 -23.83 -17.20
N LEU A 547 -18.30 -24.07 -17.28
CA LEU A 547 -17.30 -23.01 -17.47
C LEU A 547 -17.51 -22.27 -18.80
N ALA A 548 -17.77 -22.98 -19.90
CA ALA A 548 -18.09 -22.38 -21.20
C ALA A 548 -19.34 -21.48 -21.12
N GLU A 549 -20.40 -21.92 -20.45
CA GLU A 549 -21.62 -21.13 -20.22
C GLU A 549 -21.36 -19.85 -19.41
N THR A 550 -20.27 -19.77 -18.61
CA THR A 550 -19.87 -18.51 -17.95
C THR A 550 -19.16 -17.52 -18.87
N TYR A 551 -18.56 -17.96 -19.97
CA TYR A 551 -17.88 -17.08 -20.94
C TYR A 551 -18.77 -16.70 -22.12
N ASP A 552 -19.75 -17.54 -22.44
CA ASP A 552 -20.69 -17.33 -23.54
C ASP A 552 -21.57 -16.07 -23.33
N PRO A 553 -21.50 -15.06 -24.22
CA PRO A 553 -22.26 -13.81 -24.09
C PRO A 553 -23.78 -13.98 -24.31
N LEU A 554 -24.25 -15.11 -24.84
CA LEU A 554 -25.67 -15.43 -25.02
C LEU A 554 -26.27 -16.11 -23.78
N THR A 555 -25.45 -16.78 -22.96
CA THR A 555 -25.87 -17.36 -21.68
C THR A 555 -25.71 -16.41 -20.50
N LEU A 556 -24.69 -15.54 -20.50
CA LEU A 556 -24.43 -14.58 -19.42
C LEU A 556 -25.66 -13.77 -18.94
N PRO A 557 -26.55 -13.26 -19.81
CA PRO A 557 -27.77 -12.56 -19.36
C PRO A 557 -28.70 -13.41 -18.48
N ASN A 558 -28.69 -14.74 -18.63
CA ASN A 558 -29.56 -15.65 -17.86
C ASN A 558 -29.09 -15.85 -16.42
N PHE A 559 -27.83 -15.52 -16.09
CA PHE A 559 -27.30 -15.54 -14.72
C PHE A 559 -27.50 -14.19 -13.99
N GLY A 560 -28.30 -13.27 -14.54
CA GLY A 560 -28.69 -12.01 -13.89
C GLY A 560 -27.59 -10.96 -13.75
N THR A 561 -26.40 -11.20 -14.32
CA THR A 561 -25.23 -10.33 -14.14
C THR A 561 -25.18 -9.14 -15.07
N TYR A 562 -24.96 -7.95 -14.51
CA TYR A 562 -24.69 -6.71 -15.24
C TYR A 562 -23.21 -6.32 -15.08
N GLY A 563 -22.50 -6.15 -16.20
CA GLY A 563 -21.11 -5.64 -16.23
C GLY A 563 -20.02 -6.66 -16.55
N THR A 564 -20.27 -7.96 -16.37
CA THR A 564 -19.31 -9.02 -16.76
C THR A 564 -19.29 -9.25 -18.27
N ARG A 565 -18.20 -8.88 -18.95
CA ARG A 565 -18.04 -9.09 -20.39
C ARG A 565 -17.77 -10.57 -20.71
N GLY A 566 -18.56 -11.13 -21.63
CA GLY A 566 -18.34 -12.46 -22.19
C GLY A 566 -17.16 -12.52 -23.18
N ASP A 567 -16.66 -13.72 -23.39
CA ASP A 567 -15.56 -14.04 -24.30
C ASP A 567 -16.00 -15.20 -25.22
N ALA A 568 -16.50 -14.85 -26.40
CA ALA A 568 -17.06 -15.80 -27.35
C ALA A 568 -16.01 -16.76 -27.94
N THR A 569 -14.72 -16.41 -27.97
CA THR A 569 -13.68 -17.31 -28.49
C THR A 569 -13.34 -18.37 -27.45
N LYS A 570 -13.09 -17.98 -26.19
CA LYS A 570 -12.89 -18.94 -25.09
C LYS A 570 -14.11 -19.84 -24.87
N ALA A 571 -15.32 -19.29 -25.00
CA ALA A 571 -16.55 -20.08 -24.90
C ALA A 571 -16.62 -21.17 -25.99
N ARG A 572 -16.33 -20.84 -27.26
CA ARG A 572 -16.23 -21.84 -28.34
C ARG A 572 -15.20 -22.92 -28.04
N ASP A 573 -13.98 -22.56 -27.61
CA ASP A 573 -12.92 -23.53 -27.31
C ASP A 573 -13.29 -24.48 -26.15
N LEU A 574 -13.95 -23.95 -25.12
CA LEU A 574 -14.45 -24.74 -23.99
C LEU A 574 -15.63 -25.63 -24.40
N TYR A 575 -16.57 -25.15 -25.22
CA TYR A 575 -17.65 -26.01 -25.75
C TYR A 575 -17.10 -27.13 -26.65
N ALA A 576 -16.08 -26.88 -27.47
CA ALA A 576 -15.44 -27.93 -28.28
C ALA A 576 -14.80 -29.02 -27.39
N ARG A 577 -14.16 -28.61 -26.29
CA ARG A 577 -13.62 -29.54 -25.26
C ARG A 577 -14.72 -30.30 -24.52
N ALA A 578 -15.84 -29.66 -24.17
CA ALA A 578 -16.99 -30.33 -23.56
C ALA A 578 -17.67 -31.33 -24.51
N GLN A 579 -17.72 -31.01 -25.81
CA GLN A 579 -18.22 -31.92 -26.85
C GLN A 579 -17.31 -33.14 -27.01
N ALA A 580 -15.97 -32.95 -27.00
CA ALA A 580 -15.02 -34.06 -26.96
C ALA A 580 -15.16 -34.92 -25.69
N GLY A 581 -15.56 -34.30 -24.57
CA GLY A 581 -15.98 -34.97 -23.34
C GLY A 581 -17.38 -35.61 -23.36
N GLY A 582 -18.05 -35.66 -24.52
CA GLY A 582 -19.31 -36.39 -24.73
C GLY A 582 -20.61 -35.59 -24.54
N ILE A 583 -20.55 -34.29 -24.21
CA ILE A 583 -21.74 -33.45 -24.01
C ILE A 583 -22.29 -32.99 -25.36
N LYS A 584 -23.55 -33.30 -25.65
CA LYS A 584 -24.17 -33.08 -26.98
C LYS A 584 -24.68 -31.65 -27.13
N GLU A 585 -25.12 -31.09 -26.02
CA GLU A 585 -25.58 -29.72 -25.81
C GLU A 585 -24.48 -28.70 -26.13
N ALA A 586 -23.22 -29.06 -25.86
CA ALA A 586 -22.04 -28.26 -26.16
C ALA A 586 -21.90 -27.96 -27.66
N LYS A 587 -22.25 -28.91 -28.54
CA LYS A 587 -22.25 -28.66 -29.98
C LYS A 587 -23.29 -27.59 -30.37
N ALA A 588 -24.50 -27.67 -29.81
CA ALA A 588 -25.56 -26.70 -30.12
C ALA A 588 -25.19 -25.28 -29.66
N ARG A 589 -24.50 -25.14 -28.51
CA ARG A 589 -23.93 -23.86 -28.05
C ARG A 589 -22.80 -23.36 -28.96
N PHE A 590 -21.87 -24.25 -29.34
CA PHE A 590 -20.79 -23.93 -30.28
C PHE A 590 -21.31 -23.43 -31.64
N ASP A 591 -22.26 -24.16 -32.23
CA ASP A 591 -22.91 -23.83 -33.51
C ASP A 591 -23.80 -22.56 -33.44
N ALA A 592 -24.21 -22.14 -32.24
CA ALA A 592 -24.94 -20.90 -31.98
C ALA A 592 -24.01 -19.69 -31.83
N LEU A 593 -22.87 -19.85 -31.16
CA LEU A 593 -21.81 -18.83 -31.10
C LEU A 593 -21.08 -18.62 -32.43
N GLY A 594 -21.26 -19.52 -33.40
CA GLY A 594 -20.54 -19.53 -34.68
C GLY A 594 -21.14 -18.67 -35.81
N ARG A 595 -22.23 -17.94 -35.57
CA ARG A 595 -23.04 -17.23 -36.59
C ARG A 595 -23.00 -15.72 -36.46
#